data_AF-A0A2G9YRK5-F1
#
_entry.id   AF-A0A2G9YRK5-F1
#
_cell.length_a   1.000
_cell.length_b   1.000
_cell.length_c   1.000
_cell.angle_alpha   90.00
_cell.angle_beta   90.00
_cell.angle_gamma   90.00
#
_symmetry.space_group_name_H-M   'P 1'
#
loop_
_entity.id
_entity.type
_entity.pdbx_description
1 polymer ?
#
loop_
_entity_poly.entity_id
_entity_poly.type
_entity_poly.pdbx_seq_one_letter_code
_entity_poly.pdbx_strand_id
1 'polypeptide(L)'
;MKTAKAIFKAIFNIFSLIFRKSRKKGKIDKEYSRSCWHKIENLVATNQISDLKNALILADNLMDYVMKANNCGDNLGQRLKNHQGKFNPATYQLIWKGHKLRNQLVHEIDAEIFHFQIKQSIEDFKQGLEELGAL
;
A
#
# COMPACT_ATOMS: atom_id res chain seq x y z
N MET A 1 25.52 7.88 -0.63
CA MET A 1 24.56 6.89 -0.09
C MET A 1 23.78 7.35 1.17
N LYS A 2 24.33 8.15 2.09
CA LYS A 2 23.61 8.61 3.31
C LYS A 2 22.58 9.72 3.05
N THR A 3 22.82 10.59 2.09
CA THR A 3 21.97 11.75 1.73
C THR A 3 20.68 11.35 1.00
N ALA A 4 20.74 10.39 0.07
CA ALA A 4 19.55 9.87 -0.62
C ALA A 4 18.54 9.18 0.34
N LYS A 5 19.04 8.43 1.34
CA LYS A 5 18.19 7.84 2.40
C LYS A 5 17.54 8.90 3.30
N ALA A 6 18.19 10.05 3.50
CA ALA A 6 17.65 11.13 4.32
C ALA A 6 16.52 11.89 3.61
N ILE A 7 16.67 12.16 2.31
CA ILE A 7 15.62 12.77 1.46
C ILE A 7 14.43 11.83 1.33
N PHE A 8 14.68 10.53 1.17
CA PHE A 8 13.65 9.48 1.20
C PHE A 8 12.84 9.48 2.51
N LYS A 9 13.52 9.60 3.66
CA LYS A 9 12.87 9.68 4.98
C LYS A 9 12.04 10.96 5.15
N ALA A 10 12.48 12.07 4.57
CA ALA A 10 11.78 13.36 4.63
C ALA A 10 10.48 13.35 3.82
N ILE A 11 10.51 12.85 2.58
CA ILE A 11 9.32 12.75 1.71
C ILE A 11 8.32 11.72 2.28
N PHE A 12 8.82 10.58 2.77
CA PHE A 12 8.00 9.57 3.46
C PHE A 12 7.34 10.12 4.74
N ASN A 13 8.04 10.96 5.51
CA ASN A 13 7.49 11.62 6.69
C ASN A 13 6.40 12.64 6.36
N ILE A 14 6.53 13.39 5.26
CA ILE A 14 5.51 14.37 4.82
C ILE A 14 4.21 13.66 4.42
N PHE A 15 4.28 12.55 3.68
CA PHE A 15 3.08 11.78 3.32
C PHE A 15 2.44 11.10 4.54
N SER A 16 3.24 10.56 5.48
CA SER A 16 2.69 9.94 6.70
C SER A 16 2.08 10.95 7.70
N LEU A 17 2.45 12.24 7.62
CA LEU A 17 1.87 13.32 8.42
C LEU A 17 0.44 13.66 8.00
N ILE A 18 0.13 13.62 6.70
CA ILE A 18 -1.23 13.89 6.17
C ILE A 18 -2.24 12.82 6.65
N PHE A 19 -1.78 11.60 6.92
CA PHE A 19 -2.60 10.47 7.35
C PHE A 19 -2.57 10.20 8.87
N ARG A 20 -2.00 11.10 9.68
CA ARG A 20 -1.82 10.89 11.13
C ARG A 20 -3.09 11.21 11.93
N LYS A 21 -4.18 10.48 11.71
CA LYS A 21 -5.30 10.44 12.68
C LYS A 21 -4.85 9.60 13.88
N SER A 22 -4.92 10.17 15.09
CA SER A 22 -4.54 9.45 16.31
C SER A 22 -5.48 8.26 16.51
N ARG A 23 -4.92 7.08 16.80
CA ARG A 23 -5.71 5.85 16.95
C ARG A 23 -5.57 5.21 18.31
N LYS A 24 -6.71 4.74 18.83
CA LYS A 24 -6.78 3.74 19.89
C LYS A 24 -6.22 2.41 19.34
N LYS A 25 -5.23 1.87 20.05
CA LYS A 25 -4.54 0.60 19.77
C LYS A 25 -5.57 -0.53 19.55
N GLY A 26 -5.44 -1.31 18.47
CA GLY A 26 -6.02 -2.65 18.37
C GLY A 26 -7.25 -2.90 17.48
N LYS A 27 -7.88 -1.89 16.85
CA LYS A 27 -9.03 -2.13 15.95
C LYS A 27 -8.89 -1.44 14.59
N ILE A 28 -9.05 -2.21 13.52
CA ILE A 28 -9.13 -1.69 12.14
C ILE A 28 -10.44 -0.91 12.02
N ASP A 29 -10.34 0.33 11.54
CA ASP A 29 -11.48 1.19 11.23
C ASP A 29 -11.92 0.88 9.78
N LYS A 30 -12.96 0.05 9.66
CA LYS A 30 -13.44 -0.53 8.39
C LYS A 30 -14.12 0.52 7.53
N GLU A 31 -14.85 1.44 8.13
CA GLU A 31 -15.50 2.55 7.45
C GLU A 31 -14.45 3.42 6.75
N TYR A 32 -13.35 3.73 7.43
CA TYR A 32 -12.22 4.43 6.81
C TYR A 32 -11.59 3.61 5.69
N SER A 33 -11.36 2.31 5.89
CA SER A 33 -10.79 1.43 4.85
C SER A 33 -11.65 1.41 3.60
N ARG A 34 -12.96 1.25 3.73
CA ARG A 34 -13.92 1.27 2.61
C ARG A 34 -13.98 2.63 1.91
N SER A 35 -13.97 3.73 2.67
CA SER A 35 -13.91 5.07 2.10
C SER A 35 -12.61 5.28 1.29
N CYS A 36 -11.48 4.77 1.76
CA CYS A 36 -10.22 4.81 1.02
C CYS A 36 -10.28 3.92 -0.22
N TRP A 37 -10.85 2.72 -0.12
CA TRP A 37 -11.00 1.81 -1.24
C TRP A 37 -11.87 2.41 -2.35
N HIS A 38 -12.98 3.06 -1.99
CA HIS A 38 -13.83 3.74 -2.96
C HIS A 38 -13.09 4.83 -3.74
N LYS A 39 -12.15 5.55 -3.10
CA LYS A 39 -11.27 6.51 -3.80
C LYS A 39 -10.33 5.82 -4.78
N ILE A 40 -9.79 4.65 -4.43
CA ILE A 40 -8.96 3.83 -5.32
C ILE A 40 -9.78 3.40 -6.55
N GLU A 41 -11.01 2.92 -6.35
CA GLU A 41 -11.92 2.52 -7.43
C GLU A 41 -12.22 3.69 -8.38
N ASN A 42 -12.48 4.88 -7.85
CA ASN A 42 -12.72 6.08 -8.66
C ASN A 42 -11.51 6.45 -9.53
N LEU A 43 -10.28 6.31 -9.01
CA LEU A 43 -9.06 6.52 -9.79
C LEU A 43 -8.88 5.44 -10.86
N VAL A 44 -9.14 4.18 -10.54
CA VAL A 44 -9.06 3.06 -11.49
C VAL A 44 -10.05 3.24 -12.65
N ALA A 45 -11.26 3.75 -12.36
CA ALA A 45 -12.31 3.97 -13.34
C ALA A 45 -11.94 5.00 -14.43
N THR A 46 -11.05 5.95 -14.13
CA THR A 46 -10.57 6.94 -15.12
C THR A 46 -9.77 6.29 -16.25
N ASN A 47 -9.15 5.14 -15.98
CA ASN A 47 -8.23 4.43 -16.87
C ASN A 47 -6.98 5.25 -17.30
N GLN A 48 -6.74 6.41 -16.71
CA GLN A 48 -5.58 7.26 -16.97
C GLN A 48 -4.35 6.71 -16.24
N ILE A 49 -3.19 6.69 -16.91
CA ILE A 49 -1.97 6.09 -16.34
C ILE A 49 -1.53 6.77 -15.04
N SER A 50 -1.64 8.10 -14.95
CA SER A 50 -1.34 8.86 -13.74
C SER A 50 -2.23 8.47 -12.57
N ASP A 51 -3.52 8.25 -12.84
CA ASP A 51 -4.50 7.90 -11.81
C ASP A 51 -4.37 6.44 -11.38
N LEU A 52 -4.04 5.54 -12.31
CA LEU A 52 -3.68 4.16 -11.99
C LEU A 52 -2.43 4.10 -11.09
N LYS A 53 -1.40 4.89 -11.41
CA LYS A 53 -0.19 5.01 -10.57
C LYS A 53 -0.54 5.50 -9.16
N ASN A 54 -1.39 6.52 -9.05
CA ASN A 54 -1.87 7.03 -7.77
C ASN A 54 -2.71 5.99 -7.00
N ALA A 55 -3.58 5.26 -7.70
CA ALA A 55 -4.40 4.19 -7.12
C ALA A 55 -3.52 3.08 -6.52
N LEU A 56 -2.44 2.68 -7.19
CA LEU A 56 -1.49 1.69 -6.68
C LEU A 56 -0.79 2.16 -5.39
N ILE A 57 -0.36 3.43 -5.36
CA ILE A 57 0.27 4.02 -4.17
C ILE A 57 -0.72 4.06 -3.01
N LEU A 58 -1.97 4.42 -3.27
CA LEU A 58 -3.02 4.45 -2.25
C LEU A 58 -3.39 3.04 -1.74
N ALA A 59 -3.42 2.03 -2.62
CA ALA A 59 -3.68 0.64 -2.24
C ALA A 59 -2.59 0.10 -1.30
N ASP A 60 -1.31 0.34 -1.61
CA ASP A 60 -0.18 -0.03 -0.75
C ASP A 60 -0.25 0.70 0.61
N ASN A 61 -0.52 2.02 0.60
CA ASN A 61 -0.64 2.79 1.83
C ASN A 61 -1.82 2.33 2.70
N LEU A 62 -2.95 1.94 2.09
CA LEU A 62 -4.09 1.39 2.81
C LEU A 62 -3.73 0.03 3.44
N MET A 63 -2.99 -0.82 2.72
CA MET A 63 -2.46 -2.07 3.28
C MET A 63 -1.54 -1.81 4.47
N ASP A 64 -0.59 -0.86 4.37
CA ASP A 64 0.28 -0.48 5.50
C ASP A 64 -0.55 -0.03 6.70
N TYR A 65 -1.53 0.82 6.46
CA TYR A 65 -2.45 1.32 7.46
C TYR A 65 -3.20 0.18 8.18
N VAL A 66 -3.69 -0.84 7.47
CA VAL A 66 -4.42 -1.97 8.05
C VAL A 66 -3.47 -2.82 8.88
N MET A 67 -2.29 -3.13 8.33
CA MET A 67 -1.29 -3.94 9.03
C MET A 67 -0.72 -3.23 10.25
N LYS A 68 -0.64 -1.90 10.23
CA LYS A 68 -0.10 -1.08 11.33
C LYS A 68 -0.86 -1.23 12.63
N ALA A 69 -2.12 -1.63 12.61
CA ALA A 69 -2.92 -1.83 13.81
C ALA A 69 -2.35 -2.94 14.73
N ASN A 70 -1.75 -3.99 14.16
CA ASN A 70 -1.39 -5.22 14.87
C ASN A 70 0.02 -5.73 14.53
N ASN A 71 0.88 -4.88 13.97
CA ASN A 71 2.20 -5.27 13.47
C ASN A 71 3.27 -4.25 13.86
N CYS A 72 4.52 -4.70 13.96
CA CYS A 72 5.69 -3.86 14.15
C CYS A 72 6.46 -3.73 12.82
N GLY A 73 7.09 -2.58 12.58
CA GLY A 73 7.87 -2.32 11.37
C GLY A 73 7.73 -0.88 10.90
N ASP A 74 8.75 -0.38 10.23
CA ASP A 74 8.83 1.03 9.84
C ASP A 74 8.07 1.32 8.54
N ASN A 75 7.86 0.30 7.71
CA ASN A 75 7.15 0.37 6.44
C ASN A 75 6.41 -0.95 6.14
N LEU A 76 5.58 -0.95 5.10
CA LEU A 76 4.80 -2.11 4.68
C LEU A 76 5.67 -3.35 4.44
N GLY A 77 6.81 -3.21 3.74
CA GLY A 77 7.70 -4.34 3.46
C GLY A 77 8.23 -5.02 4.71
N GLN A 78 8.60 -4.26 5.74
CA GLN A 78 9.02 -4.83 7.03
C GLN A 78 7.84 -5.47 7.77
N ARG A 79 6.66 -4.85 7.72
CA ARG A 79 5.43 -5.42 8.29
C ARG A 79 5.07 -6.75 7.64
N LEU A 80 5.10 -6.83 6.31
CA LEU A 80 4.85 -8.07 5.56
C LEU A 80 5.80 -9.19 6.01
N LYS A 81 7.11 -8.91 6.07
CA LYS A 81 8.09 -9.89 6.55
C LYS A 81 7.80 -10.39 7.97
N ASN A 82 7.43 -9.47 8.87
CA ASN A 82 7.14 -9.82 10.27
C ASN A 82 5.84 -10.63 10.43
N HIS A 83 4.90 -10.52 9.48
CA HIS A 83 3.57 -11.15 9.54
C HIS A 83 3.34 -12.20 8.46
N GLN A 84 4.39 -12.75 7.86
CA GLN A 84 4.28 -13.74 6.79
C GLN A 84 3.40 -14.94 7.20
N GLY A 85 3.49 -15.40 8.46
CA GLY A 85 2.70 -16.52 8.98
C GLY A 85 1.23 -16.20 9.30
N LYS A 86 0.75 -14.97 9.06
CA LYS A 86 -0.65 -14.56 9.29
C LYS A 86 -1.49 -14.46 8.02
N PHE A 87 -0.87 -14.58 6.86
CA PHE A 87 -1.54 -14.62 5.56
C PHE A 87 -1.55 -16.03 5.01
N ASN A 88 -2.52 -16.32 4.16
CA ASN A 88 -2.40 -17.37 3.17
C ASN A 88 -1.11 -17.13 2.34
N PRO A 89 -0.25 -18.14 2.13
CA PRO A 89 0.98 -18.00 1.37
C PRO A 89 0.80 -17.39 -0.03
N ALA A 90 -0.32 -17.70 -0.71
CA ALA A 90 -0.63 -17.13 -2.02
C ALA A 90 -0.90 -15.62 -1.91
N THR A 91 -1.79 -15.22 -1.00
CA THR A 91 -2.13 -13.81 -0.77
C THR A 91 -0.90 -13.00 -0.34
N TYR A 92 -0.04 -13.55 0.51
CA TYR A 92 1.22 -12.91 0.88
C TYR A 92 2.07 -12.58 -0.35
N GLN A 93 2.22 -13.52 -1.29
CA GLN A 93 3.03 -13.30 -2.49
C GLN A 93 2.41 -12.24 -3.42
N LEU A 94 1.08 -12.20 -3.52
CA LEU A 94 0.36 -11.18 -4.28
C LEU A 94 0.64 -9.77 -3.70
N ILE A 95 0.44 -9.59 -2.40
CA ILE A 95 0.70 -8.31 -1.72
C ILE A 95 2.20 -7.92 -1.85
N TRP A 96 3.10 -8.88 -1.69
CA TRP A 96 4.54 -8.65 -1.81
C TRP A 96 4.92 -8.20 -3.22
N LYS A 97 4.34 -8.81 -4.26
CA LYS A 97 4.53 -8.42 -5.65
C LYS A 97 4.02 -7.00 -5.90
N GLY A 98 2.81 -6.67 -5.44
CA GLY A 98 2.25 -5.32 -5.54
C GLY A 98 3.11 -4.27 -4.86
N HIS A 99 3.61 -4.55 -3.65
CA HIS A 99 4.52 -3.67 -2.92
C HIS A 99 5.82 -3.41 -3.68
N LYS A 100 6.41 -4.44 -4.32
CA LYS A 100 7.61 -4.27 -5.16
C LYS A 100 7.31 -3.40 -6.38
N LEU A 101 6.18 -3.60 -7.06
CA LEU A 101 5.79 -2.77 -8.20
C LEU A 101 5.60 -1.31 -7.79
N ARG A 102 4.96 -1.07 -6.64
CA ARG A 102 4.83 0.28 -6.07
C ARG A 102 6.19 0.90 -5.77
N ASN A 103 7.12 0.15 -5.19
CA ASN A 103 8.47 0.66 -4.91
C ASN A 103 9.20 1.01 -6.22
N GLN A 104 9.09 0.16 -7.23
CA GLN A 104 9.64 0.41 -8.55
C GLN A 104 9.11 1.74 -9.12
N LEU A 105 7.79 1.92 -9.10
CA LEU A 105 7.11 3.12 -9.59
C LEU A 105 7.62 4.42 -8.95
N VAL A 106 7.98 4.41 -7.68
CA VAL A 106 8.38 5.61 -6.92
C VAL A 106 9.90 5.85 -6.96
N HIS A 107 10.69 4.81 -7.22
CA HIS A 107 12.16 4.88 -7.11
C HIS A 107 12.90 4.85 -8.44
N GLU A 108 12.30 4.31 -9.50
CA GLU A 108 12.92 4.21 -10.81
C GLU A 108 12.38 5.31 -11.73
N ILE A 109 13.28 6.13 -12.27
CA ILE A 109 12.95 7.29 -13.11
C ILE A 109 12.32 6.85 -14.44
N ASP A 110 12.79 5.73 -14.99
CA ASP A 110 12.39 5.19 -16.29
C ASP A 110 11.63 3.85 -16.16
N ALA A 111 10.85 3.69 -15.09
CA ALA A 111 10.09 2.46 -14.87
C ALA A 111 9.04 2.26 -15.97
N GLU A 112 9.30 1.32 -16.87
CA GLU A 112 8.31 0.83 -17.84
C GLU A 112 7.30 -0.08 -17.13
N ILE A 113 6.27 0.54 -16.57
CA ILE A 113 5.17 -0.17 -15.91
C ILE A 113 3.92 -0.11 -16.77
N PHE A 114 3.42 -1.28 -17.14
CA PHE A 114 2.24 -1.41 -17.97
C PHE A 114 0.94 -1.26 -17.17
N HIS A 115 -0.12 -0.76 -17.83
CA HIS A 115 -1.44 -0.57 -17.22
C HIS A 115 -1.97 -1.84 -16.54
N PHE A 116 -1.78 -3.01 -17.18
CA PHE A 116 -2.27 -4.28 -16.67
C PHE A 116 -1.55 -4.69 -15.36
N GLN A 117 -0.25 -4.40 -15.23
CA GLN A 117 0.51 -4.72 -14.02
C GLN A 117 0.03 -3.88 -12.83
N ILE A 118 -0.29 -2.61 -13.08
CA ILE A 118 -0.83 -1.71 -12.06
C ILE A 118 -2.19 -2.20 -11.60
N LYS A 119 -3.12 -2.44 -12.54
CA LYS A 119 -4.46 -2.92 -12.21
C LYS A 119 -4.43 -4.25 -11.47
N GLN A 120 -3.61 -5.20 -11.94
CA GLN A 120 -3.44 -6.47 -11.25
C GLN A 120 -2.92 -6.27 -9.82
N SER A 121 -1.93 -5.41 -9.63
CA SER A 121 -1.38 -5.15 -8.29
C SER A 121 -2.38 -4.48 -7.35
N ILE A 122 -3.30 -3.67 -7.88
CA ILE A 122 -4.40 -3.09 -7.10
C ILE A 122 -5.36 -4.19 -6.64
N GLU A 123 -5.75 -5.12 -7.52
CA GLU A 123 -6.57 -6.28 -7.14
C GLU A 123 -5.85 -7.20 -6.15
N ASP A 124 -4.54 -7.40 -6.31
CA ASP A 124 -3.71 -8.16 -5.37
C ASP A 124 -3.77 -7.54 -3.95
N PHE A 125 -3.76 -6.21 -3.84
CA PHE A 125 -3.98 -5.51 -2.56
C PHE A 125 -5.41 -5.66 -2.04
N LYS A 126 -6.42 -5.62 -2.92
CA LYS A 126 -7.83 -5.82 -2.55
C LYS A 126 -8.01 -7.17 -1.84
N GLN A 127 -7.51 -8.24 -2.47
CA GLN A 127 -7.60 -9.59 -1.93
C GLN A 127 -6.93 -9.68 -0.55
N GLY A 128 -5.76 -9.04 -0.38
CA GLY A 128 -5.12 -8.96 0.92
C GLY A 128 -5.93 -8.22 1.98
N LEU A 129 -6.60 -7.12 1.61
CA LEU A 129 -7.42 -6.34 2.53
C LEU A 129 -8.69 -7.09 2.94
N GLU A 130 -9.31 -7.82 2.01
CA GLU A 130 -10.45 -8.71 2.26
C GLU A 130 -10.07 -9.87 3.20
N GLU A 131 -8.90 -10.49 2.99
CA GLU A 131 -8.39 -11.56 3.88
C GLU A 131 -8.16 -11.06 5.32
N LEU A 132 -7.71 -9.82 5.47
CA LEU A 132 -7.57 -9.17 6.78
C LEU A 132 -8.90 -8.66 7.36
N GLY A 133 -10.01 -8.82 6.63
CA GLY A 133 -11.35 -8.35 7.01
C GLY A 133 -11.48 -6.84 7.08
N ALA A 134 -10.64 -6.11 6.34
CA ALA A 134 -10.60 -4.65 6.32
C ALA A 134 -11.57 -4.03 5.30
N LEU A 135 -11.98 -4.78 4.28
CA LEU A 135 -13.05 -4.47 3.34
C LEU A 135 -14.25 -5.40 3.63
#